data_AF-A0A4Y2LK04-F1
#
_entry.id   AF-A0A4Y2LK04-F1
#
_cell.length_a   1.000
_cell.length_b   1.000
_cell.length_c   1.000
_cell.angle_alpha   90.00
_cell.angle_beta   90.00
_cell.angle_gamma   90.00
#
_symmetry.space_group_name_H-M   'P 1'
#
loop_
_entity.id
_entity.type
_entity.pdbx_description
1 polymer ?
#
loop_
_entity_poly.entity_id
_entity_poly.type
_entity_poly.pdbx_seq_one_letter_code
_entity_poly.pdbx_strand_id
1 'polypeptide(L)'
;IPDIDRNLLKRDQQYLLDISNAITLGHCPEDLQIGPWSFVPFQKATVANRVLRFYISSSNPSGNLKEIVGFILKSYMPVWFVMKKSKYFTDGPKHVFQVIQTSWYLSDELLQVVDPVIQRNASFPHTENVLLAMLVDEREHIRELGYKKILKARQIVPKKKTVRNFVPPKINFQASDYILT
;
A
#
# COMPACT_ATOMS: atom_id res chain seq x y z
N ILE A 1 -0.53 12.87 -6.48
CA ILE A 1 0.91 12.77 -6.18
C ILE A 1 1.07 12.81 -4.67
N PRO A 2 1.76 11.85 -4.03
CA PRO A 2 1.86 11.78 -2.58
C PRO A 2 2.67 12.96 -2.04
N ASP A 3 2.11 13.63 -1.03
CA ASP A 3 2.74 14.74 -0.31
C ASP A 3 3.69 14.20 0.77
N ILE A 4 4.96 14.07 0.40
CA ILE A 4 6.05 13.56 1.24
C ILE A 4 7.28 14.45 1.13
N ASP A 5 7.90 14.73 2.29
CA ASP A 5 9.19 15.42 2.33
C ASP A 5 10.27 14.54 1.69
N ARG A 6 10.86 15.06 0.61
CA ARG A 6 11.93 14.41 -0.17
C ARG A 6 13.13 14.05 0.68
N ASN A 7 13.42 14.80 1.75
CA ASN A 7 14.55 14.54 2.64
C ASN A 7 14.40 13.24 3.44
N LEU A 8 13.18 12.72 3.57
CA LEU A 8 12.90 11.44 4.25
C LEU A 8 13.12 10.23 3.32
N LEU A 9 13.31 10.47 2.03
CA LEU A 9 13.41 9.42 1.02
C LEU A 9 14.86 9.04 0.73
N LYS A 10 15.09 7.73 0.61
CA LYS A 10 16.33 7.22 0.01
C LYS A 10 16.34 7.54 -1.49
N ARG A 11 17.52 7.56 -2.09
CA ARG A 11 17.70 7.92 -3.52
C ARG A 11 16.84 7.08 -4.47
N ASP A 12 16.68 5.79 -4.21
CA ASP A 12 15.84 4.87 -5.00
C ASP A 12 14.34 5.19 -4.90
N GLN A 13 13.90 5.68 -3.74
CA GLN A 13 12.52 6.11 -3.49
C GLN A 13 12.26 7.49 -4.09
N GLN A 14 13.24 8.38 -4.03
CA GLN A 14 13.19 9.68 -4.68
C GLN A 14 13.05 9.51 -6.19
N TYR A 15 13.85 8.63 -6.79
CA TYR A 15 13.72 8.26 -8.19
C TYR A 15 12.33 7.71 -8.53
N LEU A 16 11.77 6.81 -7.71
CA LEU A 16 10.40 6.30 -7.90
C LEU A 16 9.38 7.44 -7.92
N LEU A 17 9.51 8.42 -7.03
CA LEU A 17 8.61 9.57 -6.98
C LEU A 17 8.73 10.43 -8.24
N ASP A 18 9.96 10.76 -8.64
CA ASP A 18 10.22 11.63 -9.79
C ASP A 18 9.78 11.00 -11.12
N ILE A 19 10.10 9.73 -11.35
CA ILE A 19 9.68 9.03 -12.57
C ILE A 19 8.16 8.84 -12.62
N SER A 20 7.51 8.59 -11.47
CA SER A 20 6.05 8.48 -11.39
C SER A 20 5.36 9.79 -11.72
N ASN A 21 5.91 10.91 -11.21
CA ASN A 21 5.39 12.24 -11.49
C ASN A 21 5.57 12.61 -12.96
N ALA A 22 6.74 12.32 -13.54
CA ALA A 22 7.03 12.55 -14.96
C ALA A 22 6.02 11.85 -15.86
N ILE A 23 5.73 10.57 -15.60
CA ILE A 23 4.73 9.79 -16.37
C ILE A 23 3.33 10.36 -16.17
N THR A 24 2.96 10.67 -14.93
CA THR A 24 1.61 11.20 -14.61
C THR A 24 1.35 12.55 -15.26
N LEU A 25 2.38 13.41 -15.36
CA LEU A 25 2.28 14.75 -15.96
C LEU A 25 2.49 14.74 -17.48
N GLY A 26 2.85 13.60 -18.09
CA GLY A 26 3.14 13.51 -19.52
C GLY A 26 4.44 14.20 -19.95
N HIS A 27 5.26 14.65 -19.01
CA HIS A 27 6.51 15.34 -19.26
C HIS A 27 7.66 14.57 -18.60
N CYS A 28 8.42 13.82 -19.42
CA CYS A 28 9.59 13.10 -18.94
C CYS A 28 10.89 13.83 -19.32
N PRO A 29 11.58 14.48 -18.37
CA PRO A 29 12.88 15.07 -18.64
C PRO A 29 13.91 13.99 -19.01
N GLU A 30 14.86 14.35 -19.89
CA GLU A 30 15.83 13.42 -20.51
C GLU A 30 16.76 12.76 -19.48
N ASP A 31 17.02 13.42 -18.35
CA ASP A 31 17.82 12.91 -17.24
C ASP A 31 17.20 11.66 -16.59
N LEU A 32 15.87 11.56 -16.54
CA LEU A 32 15.14 10.38 -16.07
C LEU A 32 15.11 9.24 -17.10
N GLN A 33 15.22 9.55 -18.40
CA GLN A 33 15.28 8.55 -19.47
C GLN A 33 16.67 7.91 -19.55
N ILE A 34 17.70 8.76 -19.55
CA ILE A 34 19.10 8.37 -19.65
C ILE A 34 19.54 7.72 -18.33
N GLY A 35 19.03 8.21 -17.19
CA GLY A 35 19.28 7.72 -15.85
C GLY A 35 20.77 7.66 -15.58
N PRO A 36 21.41 8.67 -14.95
CA PRO A 36 22.85 8.63 -14.83
C PRO A 36 23.19 7.40 -13.98
N TRP A 37 23.91 6.48 -14.61
CA TRP A 37 24.23 5.14 -14.11
C TRP A 37 25.07 5.17 -12.80
N SER A 38 25.30 6.36 -12.26
CA SER A 38 25.96 6.66 -11.00
C SER A 38 25.03 6.76 -9.78
N PHE A 39 23.71 6.88 -9.93
CA PHE A 39 22.85 7.27 -8.78
C PHE A 39 22.28 6.12 -7.95
N VAL A 40 21.97 4.97 -8.56
CA VAL A 40 21.61 3.72 -7.88
C VAL A 40 22.02 2.55 -8.79
N PRO A 41 22.86 1.59 -8.37
CA PRO A 41 23.18 0.44 -9.20
C PRO A 41 21.90 -0.26 -9.66
N PHE A 42 21.80 -0.68 -10.93
CA PHE A 42 20.63 -1.39 -11.49
C PHE A 42 20.15 -2.54 -10.59
N GLN A 43 21.09 -3.23 -9.94
CA GLN A 43 20.86 -4.30 -8.98
C GLN A 43 20.07 -3.89 -7.72
N LYS A 44 20.07 -2.60 -7.36
CA LYS A 44 19.37 -2.02 -6.20
C LYS A 44 18.07 -1.27 -6.57
N ALA A 45 17.74 -1.13 -7.85
CA ALA A 45 16.46 -0.55 -8.27
C ALA A 45 15.31 -1.54 -8.04
N THR A 46 14.19 -1.07 -7.49
CA THR A 46 12.98 -1.88 -7.33
C THR A 46 12.40 -2.31 -8.68
N VAL A 47 11.62 -3.39 -8.70
CA VAL A 47 10.94 -3.86 -9.93
C VAL A 47 10.07 -2.75 -10.53
N ALA A 48 9.38 -1.98 -9.69
CA ALA A 48 8.58 -0.82 -10.13
C ALA A 48 9.44 0.21 -10.90
N ASN A 49 10.60 0.58 -10.37
CA ASN A 49 11.51 1.53 -11.05
C ASN A 49 11.95 1.03 -12.42
N ARG A 50 12.23 -0.28 -12.54
CA ARG A 50 12.63 -0.89 -13.81
C ARG A 50 11.48 -0.89 -14.83
N VAL A 51 10.26 -1.19 -14.40
CA VAL A 51 9.07 -1.18 -15.27
C VAL A 51 8.74 0.24 -15.75
N LEU A 52 8.74 1.23 -14.85
CA LEU A 52 8.45 2.62 -15.21
C LEU A 52 9.49 3.18 -16.20
N ARG A 53 10.77 2.83 -16.01
CA ARG A 53 11.83 3.19 -16.96
C ARG A 53 11.62 2.52 -18.32
N PHE A 54 11.32 1.23 -18.32
CA PHE A 54 11.03 0.50 -19.56
C PHE A 54 9.85 1.10 -20.32
N TYR A 55 8.82 1.54 -19.61
CA TYR A 55 7.68 2.24 -20.20
C TYR A 55 8.06 3.55 -20.88
N ILE A 56 8.85 4.42 -20.24
CA ILE A 56 9.27 5.69 -20.83
C ILE A 56 10.20 5.50 -22.02
N SER A 57 11.10 4.51 -21.96
CA SER A 57 12.02 4.22 -23.07
C SER A 57 11.34 3.54 -24.26
N SER A 58 10.06 3.18 -24.14
CA SER A 58 9.28 2.56 -25.21
C SER A 58 8.53 3.62 -26.02
N SER A 59 8.81 3.70 -27.31
CA SER A 59 8.08 4.58 -28.23
C SER A 59 6.63 4.15 -28.45
N ASN A 60 6.33 2.86 -28.30
CA ASN A 60 4.98 2.31 -28.42
C ASN A 60 4.73 1.22 -27.36
N PRO A 61 4.42 1.60 -26.10
CA PRO A 61 4.22 0.65 -25.02
C PRO A 61 2.96 -0.20 -25.24
N SER A 62 3.07 -1.51 -24.99
CA SER A 62 1.95 -2.45 -25.12
C SER A 62 0.82 -2.16 -24.12
N GLY A 63 -0.38 -2.68 -24.41
CA GLY A 63 -1.54 -2.57 -23.51
C GLY A 63 -1.23 -3.09 -22.10
N ASN A 64 -0.68 -4.30 -22.02
CA ASN A 64 -0.28 -4.92 -20.75
C ASN A 64 0.74 -4.06 -19.98
N LEU A 65 1.70 -3.45 -20.67
CA LEU A 65 2.66 -2.56 -20.01
C LEU A 65 1.99 -1.31 -19.46
N LYS A 66 1.04 -0.71 -20.21
CA LYS A 66 0.23 0.42 -19.72
C LYS A 66 -0.60 0.05 -18.49
N GLU A 67 -1.15 -1.17 -18.43
CA GLU A 67 -1.88 -1.66 -17.27
C GLU A 67 -1.00 -1.80 -16.04
N ILE A 68 0.18 -2.43 -16.17
CA ILE A 68 1.14 -2.58 -15.07
C ILE A 68 1.61 -1.21 -14.57
N VAL A 69 1.94 -0.29 -15.48
CA VAL A 69 2.32 1.08 -15.14
C VAL A 69 1.17 1.80 -14.44
N GLY A 70 -0.06 1.65 -14.95
CA GLY A 70 -1.26 2.15 -14.31
C GLY A 70 -1.41 1.66 -12.87
N PHE A 71 -1.21 0.35 -12.64
CA PHE A 71 -1.22 -0.24 -11.30
C PHE A 71 -0.15 0.33 -10.39
N ILE A 72 1.08 0.48 -10.90
CA ILE A 72 2.18 1.08 -10.14
C ILE A 72 1.82 2.50 -9.69
N LEU A 73 1.32 3.34 -10.61
CA LEU A 73 1.06 4.75 -10.36
C LEU A 73 -0.20 4.99 -9.50
N LYS A 74 -1.26 4.19 -9.71
CA LYS A 74 -2.56 4.40 -9.07
C LYS A 74 -2.73 3.66 -7.74
N SER A 75 -2.08 2.51 -7.55
CA SER A 75 -2.26 1.68 -6.34
C SER A 75 -0.97 1.49 -5.55
N TYR A 76 0.07 0.93 -6.17
CA TYR A 76 1.29 0.59 -5.44
C TYR A 76 2.02 1.82 -4.87
N MET A 77 2.28 2.82 -5.72
CA MET A 77 3.07 3.99 -5.36
C MET A 77 2.39 4.86 -4.29
N PRO A 78 1.10 5.22 -4.38
CA PRO A 78 0.44 6.03 -3.35
C PRO A 78 0.51 5.37 -1.97
N VAL A 79 0.15 4.09 -1.88
CA VAL A 79 0.17 3.36 -0.60
C VAL A 79 1.59 3.23 -0.06
N TRP A 80 2.57 2.91 -0.93
CA TRP A 80 3.97 2.80 -0.51
C TRP A 80 4.47 4.07 0.17
N PHE A 81 4.16 5.25 -0.37
CA PHE A 81 4.58 6.52 0.22
C PHE A 81 3.80 6.87 1.49
N VAL A 82 2.51 6.51 1.58
CA VAL A 82 1.75 6.65 2.85
C VAL A 82 2.38 5.77 3.94
N MET A 83 2.73 4.52 3.63
CA MET A 83 3.45 3.63 4.55
C MET A 83 4.83 4.14 4.94
N LYS A 84 5.49 4.93 4.08
CA LYS A 84 6.78 5.56 4.43
C LYS A 84 6.62 6.76 5.36
N LYS A 85 5.52 7.49 5.22
CA LYS A 85 5.19 8.64 6.06
C LYS A 85 4.76 8.21 7.46
N SER A 86 3.93 7.16 7.56
CA SER A 86 3.48 6.64 8.86
C SER A 86 4.47 5.62 9.43
N LYS A 87 4.89 5.86 10.68
CA LYS A 87 5.70 4.91 11.47
C LYS A 87 4.85 4.09 12.45
N TYR A 88 3.53 4.32 12.50
CA TYR A 88 2.67 3.74 13.51
C TYR A 88 2.04 2.45 13.01
N PHE A 89 2.16 1.39 13.81
CA PHE A 89 1.54 0.11 13.50
C PHE A 89 0.00 0.21 13.46
N THR A 90 -0.58 1.18 14.17
CA THR A 90 -2.03 1.49 14.17
C THR A 90 -2.55 1.95 12.82
N ASP A 91 -1.68 2.42 11.92
CA ASP A 91 -2.08 2.77 10.55
C ASP A 91 -2.00 1.58 9.60
N GLY A 92 -1.43 0.44 10.04
CA GLY A 92 -1.32 -0.78 9.25
C GLY A 92 -2.65 -1.21 8.60
N PRO A 93 -3.75 -1.37 9.38
CA PRO A 93 -5.06 -1.69 8.82
C PRO A 93 -5.56 -0.67 7.79
N LYS A 94 -5.31 0.64 8.03
CA LYS A 94 -5.68 1.71 7.11
C LYS A 94 -4.91 1.62 5.79
N HIS A 95 -3.61 1.30 5.83
CA HIS A 95 -2.81 1.10 4.63
C HIS A 95 -3.31 -0.07 3.79
N VAL A 96 -3.64 -1.20 4.43
CA VAL A 96 -4.19 -2.36 3.71
C VAL A 96 -5.53 -2.03 3.07
N PHE A 97 -6.40 -1.33 3.80
CA PHE A 97 -7.64 -0.83 3.25
C PHE A 97 -7.42 0.11 2.06
N GLN A 98 -6.43 1.01 2.13
CA GLN A 98 -6.08 1.90 1.02
C GLN A 98 -5.58 1.13 -0.22
N VAL A 99 -4.84 0.01 -0.05
CA VAL A 99 -4.47 -0.85 -1.20
C VAL A 99 -5.72 -1.39 -1.89
N ILE A 100 -6.68 -1.90 -1.12
CA ILE A 100 -7.95 -2.43 -1.65
C ILE A 100 -8.73 -1.34 -2.38
N GLN A 101 -8.88 -0.15 -1.77
CA GLN A 101 -9.59 0.96 -2.39
C GLN A 101 -8.92 1.42 -3.69
N THR A 102 -7.59 1.49 -3.70
CA THR A 102 -6.84 1.92 -4.88
C THR A 102 -6.77 0.84 -5.96
N SER A 103 -7.10 -0.42 -5.67
CA SER A 103 -7.19 -1.48 -6.67
C SER A 103 -8.58 -1.62 -7.29
N TRP A 104 -9.63 -1.02 -6.72
CA TRP A 104 -11.01 -1.14 -7.23
C TRP A 104 -11.25 -0.62 -8.65
N TYR A 105 -10.33 0.15 -9.23
CA TYR A 105 -10.45 0.58 -10.63
C TYR A 105 -10.05 -0.52 -11.63
N LEU A 106 -9.40 -1.60 -11.16
CA LEU A 106 -8.96 -2.71 -11.99
C LEU A 106 -10.16 -3.53 -12.49
N SER A 107 -9.98 -4.23 -13.61
CA SER A 107 -10.96 -5.20 -14.09
C SER A 107 -11.03 -6.41 -13.15
N ASP A 108 -12.15 -7.13 -13.17
CA ASP A 108 -12.33 -8.36 -12.38
C ASP A 108 -11.24 -9.40 -12.66
N GLU A 109 -10.76 -9.51 -13.90
CA GLU A 109 -9.66 -10.40 -14.28
C GLU A 109 -8.35 -10.02 -13.55
N LEU A 110 -8.03 -8.73 -13.47
CA LEU A 110 -6.84 -8.26 -12.77
C LEU A 110 -7.00 -8.36 -11.24
N LEU A 111 -8.21 -8.12 -10.72
CA LEU A 111 -8.51 -8.31 -9.30
C LEU A 111 -8.32 -9.77 -8.86
N GLN A 112 -8.67 -10.75 -9.70
CA GLN A 112 -8.39 -12.17 -9.42
C GLN A 112 -6.88 -12.47 -9.24
N VAL A 113 -5.99 -11.65 -9.81
CA VAL A 113 -4.54 -11.76 -9.63
C VAL A 113 -4.07 -10.95 -8.42
N VAL A 114 -4.61 -9.75 -8.21
CA VAL A 114 -4.14 -8.81 -7.18
C VAL A 114 -4.68 -9.16 -5.78
N ASP A 115 -5.95 -9.52 -5.65
CA ASP A 115 -6.59 -9.77 -4.36
C ASP A 115 -5.91 -10.92 -3.58
N PRO A 116 -5.53 -12.06 -4.19
CA PRO A 116 -4.77 -13.09 -3.48
C PRO A 116 -3.42 -12.59 -2.97
N VAL A 117 -2.77 -11.67 -3.69
CA VAL A 117 -1.50 -11.07 -3.26
C VAL A 117 -1.72 -10.15 -2.06
N ILE A 118 -2.78 -9.33 -2.08
CA ILE A 118 -3.17 -8.50 -0.94
C ILE A 118 -3.48 -9.40 0.27
N GLN A 119 -4.32 -10.41 0.09
CA GLN A 119 -4.73 -11.36 1.13
C GLN A 119 -3.53 -12.05 1.80
N ARG A 120 -2.54 -12.48 1.01
CA ARG A 120 -1.32 -13.12 1.55
C ARG A 120 -0.47 -12.17 2.38
N ASN A 121 -0.50 -10.87 2.08
CA ASN A 121 0.29 -9.85 2.76
C ASN A 121 -0.51 -9.07 3.82
N ALA A 122 -1.80 -9.35 3.98
CA ALA A 122 -2.69 -8.65 4.89
C ALA A 122 -2.52 -9.14 6.34
N SER A 123 -1.31 -9.07 6.89
CA SER A 123 -1.02 -9.39 8.29
C SER A 123 -1.39 -8.24 9.25
N PHE A 124 -1.38 -7.00 8.77
CA PHE A 124 -1.69 -5.82 9.59
C PHE A 124 -3.13 -5.71 10.09
N PRO A 125 -4.20 -6.03 9.33
CA PRO A 125 -5.59 -5.92 9.78
C PRO A 125 -6.01 -7.11 10.66
N HIS A 126 -5.08 -7.69 11.43
CA HIS A 126 -5.44 -8.66 12.46
C HIS A 126 -6.37 -7.98 13.49
N THR A 127 -7.33 -8.72 14.04
CA THR A 127 -8.39 -8.16 14.91
C THR A 127 -7.86 -7.27 16.03
N GLU A 128 -6.73 -7.65 16.64
CA GLU A 128 -6.05 -6.88 17.69
C GLU A 128 -5.51 -5.55 17.18
N ASN A 129 -4.87 -5.54 16.02
CA ASN A 129 -4.35 -4.31 15.41
C ASN A 129 -5.48 -3.39 14.94
N VAL A 130 -6.58 -3.93 14.45
CA VAL A 130 -7.78 -3.14 14.11
C VAL A 130 -8.34 -2.47 15.35
N LEU A 131 -8.45 -3.17 16.48
CA LEU A 131 -8.88 -2.57 17.75
C LEU A 131 -7.93 -1.47 18.23
N LEU A 132 -6.61 -1.68 18.11
CA LEU A 132 -5.61 -0.68 18.47
C LEU A 132 -5.69 0.54 17.54
N ALA A 133 -5.90 0.34 16.24
CA ALA A 133 -6.13 1.40 15.27
C ALA A 133 -7.39 2.21 15.61
N MET A 134 -8.48 1.54 16.01
CA MET A 134 -9.71 2.19 16.43
C MET A 134 -9.52 3.09 17.65
N LEU A 135 -8.69 2.72 18.62
CA LEU A 135 -8.46 3.53 19.84
C LEU A 135 -7.81 4.88 19.56
N VAL A 136 -7.00 4.97 18.51
CA VAL A 136 -6.30 6.20 18.08
C VAL A 136 -6.93 6.81 16.83
N ASP A 137 -8.11 6.34 16.41
CA ASP A 137 -8.80 6.90 15.25
C ASP A 137 -9.22 8.34 15.52
N GLU A 138 -9.17 9.19 14.50
CA GLU A 138 -9.56 10.60 14.62
C GLU A 138 -11.06 10.76 14.89
N ARG A 139 -11.88 9.79 14.45
CA ARG A 139 -13.33 9.79 14.61
C ARG A 139 -13.72 9.28 16.00
N GLU A 140 -14.38 10.12 16.77
CA GLU A 140 -14.74 9.82 18.16
C GLU A 140 -15.61 8.56 18.31
N HIS A 141 -16.61 8.40 17.44
CA HIS A 141 -17.50 7.23 17.46
C HIS A 141 -16.75 5.91 17.20
N ILE A 142 -15.66 5.94 16.42
CA ILE A 142 -14.81 4.76 16.18
C ILE A 142 -13.96 4.44 17.41
N ARG A 143 -13.41 5.45 18.09
CA ARG A 143 -12.70 5.26 19.36
C ARG A 143 -13.60 4.63 20.41
N GLU A 144 -14.82 5.14 20.56
CA GLU A 144 -15.80 4.61 21.51
C GLU A 144 -16.19 3.16 21.18
N LEU A 145 -16.39 2.84 19.89
CA LEU A 145 -16.65 1.48 19.43
C LEU A 145 -15.49 0.53 19.73
N GLY A 146 -14.24 0.98 19.50
CA GLY A 146 -13.03 0.23 19.82
C GLY A 146 -12.92 -0.08 21.32
N TYR A 147 -13.16 0.92 22.17
CA TYR A 147 -13.21 0.77 23.62
C TYR A 147 -14.26 -0.26 24.06
N LYS A 148 -15.50 -0.13 23.57
CA LYS A 148 -16.59 -1.07 23.89
C LYS A 148 -16.26 -2.51 23.47
N LYS A 149 -15.68 -2.71 22.28
CA LYS A 149 -15.25 -4.03 21.80
C LYS A 149 -14.17 -4.65 22.69
N ILE A 150 -13.20 -3.87 23.14
CA ILE A 150 -12.15 -4.33 24.05
C ILE A 150 -12.73 -4.74 25.40
N LEU A 151 -13.61 -3.92 26.00
CA LEU A 151 -14.27 -4.27 27.26
C LEU A 151 -15.06 -5.58 27.14
N LYS A 152 -15.83 -5.73 26.07
CA LYS A 152 -16.59 -6.97 25.81
C LYS A 152 -15.67 -8.18 25.63
N ALA A 153 -14.56 -8.04 24.90
CA ALA A 153 -13.60 -9.12 24.71
C ALA A 153 -12.91 -9.53 26.02
N ARG A 154 -12.64 -8.58 26.92
CA ARG A 154 -12.02 -8.85 28.24
C ARG A 154 -12.93 -9.62 29.19
N GLN A 155 -14.25 -9.56 29.02
CA GLN A 155 -15.20 -10.36 29.81
C GLN A 155 -15.16 -11.85 29.44
N ILE A 156 -14.61 -12.18 28.27
CA ILE A 156 -14.48 -13.57 27.81
C ILE A 156 -13.17 -14.12 28.38
N VAL A 157 -13.28 -14.95 29.43
CA VAL A 157 -12.12 -15.66 30.00
C VAL A 157 -11.74 -16.83 29.07
N PRO A 158 -10.54 -16.85 28.47
CA PRO A 158 -10.12 -17.99 27.67
C PRO A 158 -9.91 -19.22 28.55
N LYS A 159 -10.57 -20.34 28.23
CA LYS A 159 -10.48 -21.61 28.99
C LYS A 159 -9.09 -22.26 28.96
N LYS A 160 -8.21 -21.86 28.03
CA LYS A 160 -6.83 -22.33 27.91
C LYS A 160 -5.92 -21.17 27.49
N LYS A 161 -4.77 -21.02 28.16
CA LYS A 161 -3.66 -20.16 27.72
C LYS A 161 -2.79 -20.93 26.72
N THR A 162 -3.23 -21.00 25.47
CA THR A 162 -2.36 -21.42 24.37
C THR A 162 -1.80 -20.19 23.66
N VAL A 163 -0.57 -20.27 23.16
CA VAL A 163 -0.03 -19.25 22.25
C VAL A 163 -0.98 -19.13 21.05
N ARG A 164 -1.37 -17.90 20.68
CA ARG A 164 -2.22 -17.69 19.49
C ARG A 164 -1.35 -17.88 18.25
N ASN A 165 -1.83 -18.69 17.31
CA ASN A 165 -1.19 -18.79 16.00
C ASN A 165 -1.49 -17.51 15.22
N PHE A 166 -0.45 -16.86 14.69
CA PHE A 166 -0.60 -15.69 13.85
C PHE A 166 -0.92 -16.13 12.42
N VAL A 167 -2.20 -16.04 12.06
CA VAL A 167 -2.70 -16.38 10.72
C VAL A 167 -3.21 -15.09 10.08
N PRO A 168 -2.86 -14.79 8.81
CA PRO A 168 -3.46 -13.65 8.11
C PRO A 168 -4.99 -13.74 8.14
N PRO A 169 -5.70 -12.69 8.59
CA PRO A 169 -7.16 -12.66 8.59
C PRO A 169 -7.71 -12.76 7.16
N LYS A 170 -8.89 -13.37 7.00
CA LYS A 170 -9.61 -13.32 5.73
C LYS A 170 -10.13 -11.90 5.51
N ILE A 171 -9.72 -11.28 4.41
CA ILE A 171 -10.01 -9.89 4.08
C ILE A 171 -11.35 -9.78 3.35
N ASN A 172 -12.14 -8.78 3.73
CA ASN A 172 -13.31 -8.34 3.00
C ASN A 172 -12.93 -7.24 2.00
N PHE A 173 -12.75 -7.63 0.73
CA PHE A 173 -12.41 -6.70 -0.36
C PHE A 173 -13.53 -5.71 -0.73
N GLN A 174 -14.76 -5.95 -0.24
CA GLN A 174 -15.92 -5.07 -0.41
C GLN A 174 -16.15 -4.15 0.80
N ALA A 175 -15.21 -4.12 1.76
CA ALA A 175 -15.32 -3.27 2.93
C ALA A 175 -15.44 -1.79 2.54
N SER A 176 -16.29 -1.05 3.24
CA SER A 176 -16.40 0.40 3.10
C SER A 176 -15.47 1.18 4.03
N ASP A 177 -14.84 0.50 5.00
CA ASP A 177 -13.96 1.08 6.01
C ASP A 177 -12.89 0.06 6.44
N TYR A 178 -11.76 0.55 6.95
CA TYR A 178 -10.68 -0.28 7.47
C TYR A 178 -11.10 -1.11 8.69
N ILE A 179 -12.16 -0.70 9.40
CA ILE A 179 -12.70 -1.46 10.54
C ILE A 179 -13.55 -2.67 10.10
N LEU A 180 -13.89 -2.74 8.81
CA LEU A 180 -14.72 -3.77 8.18
C LEU A 180 -13.96 -4.64 7.18
N THR A 181 -12.65 -4.40 7.03
CA THR A 181 -11.74 -5.18 6.16
C THR A 181 -11.37 -6.49 6.80
#